data_AF-A0AAP9U7K4-F1
#
_entry.id   AF-A0AAP9U7K4-F1
#
_cell.length_a   1.000
_cell.length_b   1.000
_cell.length_c   1.000
_cell.angle_alpha   90.00
_cell.angle_beta   90.00
_cell.angle_gamma   90.00
#
_symmetry.space_group_name_H-M   'P 1'
#
loop_
_entity.id
_entity.type
_entity.pdbx_description
1 polymer ?
#
loop_
_entity_poly.entity_id
_entity_poly.type
_entity_poly.pdbx_seq_one_letter_code
_entity_poly.pdbx_strand_id
1 'polypeptide(L)'
;MLLTCLVFGQVQAQALSREEIDGWLQNLGASDKFDASKGIDWGVMPGPFYTPELGLGLGTAVVGMYRPDPSDAISQNSTLTLSGYVSSTGAFGLSVKNYAFFDNDLWRIFVEGSMANTPTYYWGQGFHAGDKDNDKEKYTAQVLTLRPMVYRQLIDNVYLGAGWSLAAQNADEMDHDDLPKIENTPQGPSVFSSGASIDINWDDRDFVPNPRKGQYADFRYTHYAPGLGSDTRFDEFRLHYSRYQALSDKSVLAWEADGTFTQGDVPWSMMPLLGSDERMRGYYQGRYRDKNVVSSQLEYRRQLTWRHGVVAWVGAGTMGSSIDSLNDGRWLPSAGVGYRFEFKPRVNIRLDYGIGKGSSGFYFQVGEAF
;
A
#
# COMPACT_ATOMS: atom_id res chain seq x y z
N MET A 1 36.65 26.70 -49.12
CA MET A 1 35.23 26.31 -49.18
C MET A 1 34.93 25.55 -47.89
N LEU A 2 34.11 26.18 -47.04
CA LEU A 2 33.46 25.70 -45.81
C LEU A 2 34.27 25.06 -44.66
N LEU A 3 34.54 25.92 -43.67
CA LEU A 3 34.39 25.65 -42.23
C LEU A 3 33.04 24.98 -41.94
N THR A 4 33.01 23.99 -41.06
CA THR A 4 31.83 23.73 -40.22
C THR A 4 32.27 23.18 -38.87
N CYS A 5 32.27 24.05 -37.87
CA CYS A 5 32.39 23.69 -36.46
C CYS A 5 31.08 23.05 -36.00
N LEU A 6 31.13 21.79 -35.59
CA LEU A 6 30.07 21.16 -34.80
C LEU A 6 30.25 21.60 -33.34
N VAL A 7 29.48 22.61 -32.93
CA VAL A 7 29.31 22.96 -31.52
C VAL A 7 28.34 21.95 -30.93
N PHE A 8 28.86 20.99 -30.16
CA PHE A 8 28.07 20.23 -29.21
C PHE A 8 27.64 21.19 -28.09
N GLY A 9 26.40 21.66 -28.14
CA GLY A 9 25.78 22.37 -27.04
C GLY A 9 25.65 21.43 -25.85
N GLN A 10 26.47 21.63 -24.82
CA GLN A 10 26.22 21.10 -23.50
C GLN A 10 24.93 21.73 -22.99
N VAL A 11 23.83 20.97 -23.02
CA VAL A 11 22.66 21.31 -22.22
C VAL A 11 23.05 21.01 -20.77
N GLN A 12 23.61 22.01 -20.08
CA GLN A 12 23.67 22.01 -18.63
C GLN A 12 22.22 22.12 -18.14
N ALA A 13 21.65 21.02 -17.67
CA ALA A 13 20.44 21.08 -16.86
C ALA A 13 20.78 21.89 -15.61
N GLN A 14 20.35 23.15 -15.57
CA GLN A 14 20.49 23.99 -14.38
C GLN A 14 19.63 23.34 -13.29
N ALA A 15 20.28 22.90 -12.20
CA ALA A 15 19.55 22.36 -11.06
C ALA A 15 18.71 23.50 -10.45
N LEU A 16 17.40 23.27 -10.29
CA LEU A 16 16.50 24.20 -9.62
C LEU A 16 17.02 24.53 -8.21
N SER A 17 16.96 25.80 -7.82
CA SER A 17 17.31 26.23 -6.47
C SER A 17 16.24 25.76 -5.45
N ARG A 18 16.59 25.70 -4.17
CA ARG A 18 15.65 25.29 -3.10
C ARG A 18 14.43 26.22 -3.03
N GLU A 19 14.64 27.51 -3.22
CA GLU A 19 13.59 28.53 -3.19
C GLU A 19 12.60 28.36 -4.35
N GLU A 20 13.08 28.03 -5.55
CA GLU A 20 12.22 27.72 -6.70
C GLU A 20 11.41 26.44 -6.47
N ILE A 21 12.02 25.40 -5.89
CA ILE A 21 11.33 24.14 -5.56
C ILE A 21 10.27 24.40 -4.49
N ASP A 22 10.60 25.10 -3.41
CA ASP A 22 9.66 25.43 -2.34
C ASP A 22 8.50 26.31 -2.85
N GLY A 23 8.76 27.24 -3.77
CA GLY A 23 7.71 28.04 -4.43
C GLY A 23 6.76 27.21 -5.29
N TRP A 24 7.28 26.23 -6.04
CA TRP A 24 6.47 25.32 -6.84
C TRP A 24 5.62 24.38 -5.94
N LEU A 25 6.22 23.89 -4.85
CA LEU A 25 5.57 23.09 -3.83
C LEU A 25 4.40 23.83 -3.15
N GLN A 26 4.55 25.12 -2.86
CA GLN A 26 3.44 25.93 -2.31
C GLN A 26 2.23 25.98 -3.25
N ASN A 27 2.44 26.07 -4.56
CA ASN A 27 1.35 26.06 -5.55
C ASN A 27 0.60 24.72 -5.60
N LEU A 28 1.27 23.63 -5.22
CA LEU A 28 0.67 22.31 -5.06
C LEU A 28 0.03 22.08 -3.69
N GLY A 29 -0.03 23.12 -2.83
CA GLY A 29 -0.56 23.02 -1.49
C GLY A 29 0.35 22.28 -0.52
N ALA A 30 1.64 22.13 -0.85
CA ALA A 30 2.66 21.46 -0.05
C ALA A 30 3.29 22.39 1.01
N SER A 31 2.50 23.26 1.65
CA SER A 31 3.01 24.16 2.67
C SER A 31 3.57 23.40 3.87
N ASP A 32 4.64 23.93 4.46
CA ASP A 32 5.28 23.37 5.67
C ASP A 32 4.45 23.52 6.95
N LYS A 33 3.23 24.04 6.85
CA LYS A 33 2.28 24.22 7.96
C LYS A 33 0.89 23.88 7.49
N PHE A 34 0.15 23.15 8.33
CA PHE A 34 -1.29 22.97 8.20
C PHE A 34 -2.00 24.31 8.47
N ASP A 35 -2.93 24.67 7.60
CA ASP A 35 -3.74 25.89 7.73
C ASP A 35 -5.17 25.55 8.16
N ALA A 36 -5.43 25.68 9.47
CA ALA A 36 -6.74 25.39 10.06
C ALA A 36 -7.86 26.34 9.59
N SER A 37 -7.51 27.50 8.99
CA SER A 37 -8.51 28.48 8.53
C SER A 37 -9.24 28.06 7.25
N LYS A 38 -8.68 27.11 6.49
CA LYS A 38 -9.20 26.69 5.18
C LYS A 38 -10.35 25.68 5.23
N GLY A 39 -10.74 25.22 6.42
CA GLY A 39 -11.67 24.10 6.62
C GLY A 39 -11.06 22.77 6.21
N ILE A 40 -10.64 22.63 4.96
CA ILE A 40 -9.81 21.54 4.45
C ILE A 40 -8.57 22.11 3.75
N ASP A 41 -7.38 21.76 4.24
CA ASP A 41 -6.09 22.13 3.67
C ASP A 41 -5.65 21.09 2.63
N TRP A 42 -5.89 21.40 1.36
CA TRP A 42 -5.64 20.53 0.22
C TRP A 42 -4.19 20.59 -0.26
N GLY A 43 -3.67 19.45 -0.70
CA GLY A 43 -2.44 19.33 -1.48
C GLY A 43 -2.61 18.33 -2.62
N VAL A 44 -1.90 18.54 -3.73
CA VAL A 44 -1.92 17.68 -4.92
C VAL A 44 -0.52 17.17 -5.20
N MET A 45 -0.39 15.87 -5.40
CA MET A 45 0.88 15.17 -5.63
C MET A 45 0.79 14.30 -6.88
N PRO A 46 1.07 14.86 -8.07
CA PRO A 46 1.28 14.05 -9.26
C PRO A 46 2.69 13.44 -9.25
N GLY A 47 2.85 12.25 -9.80
CA GLY A 47 4.17 11.67 -9.97
C GLY A 47 4.21 10.43 -10.87
N PRO A 48 5.35 10.19 -11.54
CA PRO A 48 5.54 9.00 -12.33
C PRO A 48 5.80 7.79 -11.42
N PHE A 49 5.35 6.61 -11.83
CA PHE A 49 5.71 5.34 -11.19
C PHE A 49 6.06 4.31 -12.26
N TYR A 50 6.76 3.25 -11.85
CA TYR A 50 6.96 2.07 -12.69
C TYR A 50 6.88 0.85 -11.80
N THR A 51 6.00 -0.11 -12.07
CA THR A 51 6.02 -1.41 -11.38
C THR A 51 6.05 -2.56 -12.39
N PRO A 52 6.47 -3.77 -12.00
CA PRO A 52 6.48 -4.94 -12.89
C PRO A 52 5.10 -5.26 -13.50
N GLU A 53 4.02 -4.98 -12.78
CA GLU A 53 2.63 -5.26 -13.17
C GLU A 53 2.06 -4.17 -14.07
N LEU A 54 2.29 -2.92 -13.71
CA LEU A 54 1.63 -1.77 -14.33
C LEU A 54 2.47 -1.13 -15.43
N GLY A 55 3.76 -1.43 -15.52
CA GLY A 55 4.69 -0.71 -16.39
C GLY A 55 4.84 0.75 -15.95
N LEU A 56 5.21 1.63 -16.89
CA LEU A 56 5.37 3.05 -16.63
C LEU A 56 4.00 3.70 -16.49
N GLY A 57 3.76 4.48 -15.44
CA GLY A 57 2.50 5.18 -15.25
C GLY A 57 2.65 6.55 -14.61
N LEU A 58 1.51 7.26 -14.58
CA LEU A 58 1.33 8.52 -13.88
C LEU A 58 0.25 8.34 -12.82
N GLY A 59 0.62 8.60 -11.58
CA GLY A 59 -0.29 8.65 -10.45
C GLY A 59 -0.51 10.09 -10.00
N THR A 60 -1.65 10.34 -9.37
CA THR A 60 -1.90 11.57 -8.64
C THR A 60 -2.61 11.25 -7.34
N ALA A 61 -2.26 11.98 -6.28
CA ALA A 61 -2.96 11.96 -5.01
C ALA A 61 -3.38 13.38 -4.62
N VAL A 62 -4.65 13.56 -4.29
CA VAL A 62 -5.21 14.77 -3.71
C VAL A 62 -5.46 14.47 -2.24
N VAL A 63 -4.76 15.18 -1.35
CA VAL A 63 -4.83 14.97 0.09
C VAL A 63 -5.40 16.22 0.74
N GLY A 64 -6.56 16.10 1.37
CA GLY A 64 -7.17 17.13 2.21
C GLY A 64 -6.92 16.81 3.67
N MET A 65 -6.25 17.70 4.40
CA MET A 65 -6.21 17.63 5.87
C MET A 65 -7.34 18.48 6.44
N TYR A 66 -8.06 17.95 7.42
CA TYR A 66 -9.16 18.67 8.05
C TYR A 66 -9.24 18.34 9.54
N ARG A 67 -9.97 19.17 10.27
CA ARG A 67 -10.27 18.95 11.68
C ARG A 67 -11.78 19.13 11.89
N PRO A 68 -12.53 18.05 12.19
CA PRO A 68 -13.99 18.13 12.36
C PRO A 68 -14.43 19.15 13.42
N ASP A 69 -13.75 19.16 14.57
CA ASP A 69 -13.92 20.16 15.62
C ASP A 69 -12.63 20.97 15.78
N PRO A 70 -12.61 22.25 15.31
CA PRO A 70 -11.43 23.10 15.41
C PRO A 70 -10.92 23.35 16.85
N SER A 71 -11.76 23.12 17.86
CA SER A 71 -11.39 23.27 19.27
C SER A 71 -10.71 22.04 19.88
N ASP A 72 -10.76 20.90 19.19
CA ASP A 72 -10.09 19.66 19.61
C ASP A 72 -8.57 19.77 19.40
N ALA A 73 -7.85 19.89 20.51
CA ALA A 73 -6.40 19.99 20.55
C ALA A 73 -5.70 18.63 20.79
N ILE A 74 -6.46 17.57 21.04
CA ILE A 74 -5.95 16.23 21.37
C ILE A 74 -5.90 15.37 20.11
N SER A 75 -6.98 15.38 19.31
CA SER A 75 -7.05 14.61 18.07
C SER A 75 -6.02 15.06 17.05
N GLN A 76 -5.39 14.08 16.40
CA GLN A 76 -4.60 14.34 15.21
C GLN A 76 -5.48 14.88 14.06
N ASN A 77 -4.84 15.51 13.07
CA ASN A 77 -5.56 15.98 11.89
C ASN A 77 -6.16 14.79 11.14
N SER A 78 -7.43 14.93 10.76
CA SER A 78 -8.10 13.98 9.87
C SER A 78 -7.61 14.17 8.44
N THR A 79 -7.67 13.11 7.64
CA THR A 79 -7.20 13.11 6.25
C THR A 79 -8.24 12.52 5.31
N LEU A 80 -8.38 13.12 4.14
CA LEU A 80 -9.11 12.59 3.00
C LEU A 80 -8.17 12.56 1.82
N THR A 81 -7.79 11.36 1.39
CA THR A 81 -6.92 11.13 0.24
C THR A 81 -7.74 10.53 -0.88
N LEU A 82 -7.73 11.19 -2.03
CA LEU A 82 -8.25 10.69 -3.30
C LEU A 82 -7.06 10.47 -4.23
N SER A 83 -6.81 9.24 -4.64
CA SER A 83 -5.68 8.92 -5.52
C SER A 83 -6.16 8.22 -6.78
N GLY A 84 -5.51 8.49 -7.90
CA GLY A 84 -5.78 7.83 -9.16
C GLY A 84 -4.50 7.58 -9.95
N TYR A 85 -4.52 6.58 -10.82
CA TYR A 85 -3.39 6.29 -11.69
C TYR A 85 -3.84 5.81 -13.07
N VAL A 86 -2.95 6.03 -14.05
CA VAL A 86 -3.01 5.43 -15.39
C VAL A 86 -1.62 4.93 -15.77
N SER A 87 -1.52 3.87 -16.56
CA SER A 87 -0.23 3.30 -16.96
C SER A 87 -0.12 2.94 -18.44
N SER A 88 1.10 2.66 -18.89
CA SER A 88 1.46 2.27 -20.25
C SER A 88 0.89 0.91 -20.65
N THR A 89 0.52 0.07 -19.68
CA THR A 89 -0.16 -1.21 -19.93
C THR A 89 -1.67 -1.02 -20.16
N GLY A 90 -2.19 0.19 -19.99
CA GLY A 90 -3.63 0.47 -20.01
C GLY A 90 -4.31 0.28 -18.65
N ALA A 91 -3.55 0.01 -17.59
CA ALA A 91 -4.11 -0.10 -16.26
C ALA A 91 -4.58 1.27 -15.75
N PHE A 92 -5.71 1.29 -15.06
CA PHE A 92 -6.18 2.45 -14.31
C PHE A 92 -6.70 2.05 -12.94
N GLY A 93 -6.67 2.98 -12.00
CA GLY A 93 -7.33 2.81 -10.73
C GLY A 93 -7.63 4.13 -10.05
N LEU A 94 -8.63 4.10 -9.18
CA LEU A 94 -9.04 5.18 -8.29
C LEU A 94 -9.14 4.61 -6.88
N SER A 95 -8.77 5.41 -5.89
CA SER A 95 -8.87 5.04 -4.48
C SER A 95 -9.26 6.24 -3.63
N VAL A 96 -9.99 5.95 -2.55
CA VAL A 96 -10.32 6.88 -1.49
C VAL A 96 -9.86 6.30 -0.17
N LYS A 97 -9.18 7.11 0.64
CA LYS A 97 -8.85 6.80 2.02
C LYS A 97 -9.25 7.98 2.89
N ASN A 98 -10.13 7.77 3.84
CA ASN A 98 -10.53 8.77 4.81
C ASN A 98 -10.22 8.27 6.21
N TYR A 99 -9.41 9.02 6.95
CA TYR A 99 -9.18 8.79 8.37
C TYR A 99 -9.69 10.00 9.14
N ALA A 100 -10.76 9.80 9.88
CA ALA A 100 -11.42 10.84 10.65
C ALA A 100 -11.29 10.55 12.14
N PHE A 101 -10.91 11.58 12.90
CA PHE A 101 -10.69 11.54 14.35
C PHE A 101 -11.63 12.56 15.02
N PHE A 102 -12.33 12.13 16.06
CA PHE A 102 -13.37 12.92 16.72
C PHE A 102 -13.28 12.80 18.24
N ASP A 103 -13.80 13.83 18.92
CA ASP A 103 -14.07 13.83 20.36
C ASP A 103 -12.82 13.48 21.20
N ASN A 104 -11.76 14.26 21.02
CA ASN A 104 -10.46 14.05 21.70
C ASN A 104 -9.90 12.64 21.45
N ASP A 105 -10.01 12.18 20.21
CA ASP A 105 -9.61 10.87 19.72
C ASP A 105 -10.35 9.68 20.37
N LEU A 106 -11.54 9.93 20.96
CA LEU A 106 -12.40 8.87 21.49
C LEU A 106 -13.05 8.04 20.38
N TRP A 107 -13.33 8.65 19.23
CA TRP A 107 -13.95 7.99 18.08
C TRP A 107 -13.13 8.18 16.82
N ARG A 108 -13.02 7.11 16.02
CA ARG A 108 -12.38 7.16 14.70
C ARG A 108 -13.28 6.54 13.65
N ILE A 109 -13.31 7.11 12.46
CA ILE A 109 -14.02 6.55 11.31
C ILE A 109 -13.02 6.43 10.17
N PHE A 110 -12.73 5.20 9.78
CA PHE A 110 -11.82 4.90 8.68
C PHE A 110 -12.60 4.32 7.52
N VAL A 111 -12.45 4.91 6.34
CA VAL A 111 -13.08 4.43 5.11
C VAL A 111 -12.02 4.29 4.05
N GLU A 112 -11.84 3.07 3.56
CA GLU A 112 -10.97 2.79 2.42
C GLU A 112 -11.80 2.19 1.29
N GLY A 113 -11.60 2.68 0.09
CA GLY A 113 -12.23 2.11 -1.10
C GLY A 113 -11.34 2.24 -2.31
N SER A 114 -11.46 1.31 -3.24
CA SER A 114 -10.73 1.34 -4.50
C SER A 114 -11.55 0.75 -5.63
N MET A 115 -11.32 1.26 -6.83
CA MET A 115 -11.72 0.61 -8.08
C MET A 115 -10.52 0.57 -9.01
N ALA A 116 -10.31 -0.55 -9.70
CA ALA A 116 -9.20 -0.71 -10.60
C ALA A 116 -9.57 -1.62 -11.77
N ASN A 117 -8.98 -1.32 -12.93
CA ASN A 117 -8.97 -2.18 -14.10
C ASN A 117 -7.52 -2.38 -14.52
N THR A 118 -6.96 -3.55 -14.27
CA THR A 118 -5.52 -3.78 -14.38
C THR A 118 -5.22 -5.05 -15.16
N PRO A 119 -4.61 -4.96 -16.36
CA PRO A 119 -4.04 -6.11 -17.02
C PRO A 119 -2.96 -6.75 -16.14
N THR A 120 -3.10 -8.03 -15.86
CA THR A 120 -2.22 -8.77 -14.95
C THR A 120 -2.21 -10.25 -15.32
N TYR A 121 -1.65 -11.08 -14.43
CA TYR A 121 -1.52 -12.51 -14.64
C TYR A 121 -1.93 -13.30 -13.39
N TYR A 122 -2.36 -14.53 -13.62
CA TYR A 122 -2.69 -15.51 -12.59
C TYR A 122 -1.83 -16.76 -12.73
N TRP A 123 -1.00 -17.04 -11.73
CA TRP A 123 -0.12 -18.21 -11.73
C TRP A 123 -0.79 -19.45 -11.11
N GLY A 124 -1.80 -19.24 -10.25
CA GLY A 124 -2.41 -20.27 -9.42
C GLY A 124 -2.11 -20.09 -7.92
N GLN A 125 -2.47 -21.08 -7.12
CA GLN A 125 -2.27 -21.08 -5.67
C GLN A 125 -0.94 -21.73 -5.27
N GLY A 126 -0.25 -21.10 -4.32
CA GLY A 126 0.93 -21.63 -3.63
C GLY A 126 2.26 -21.30 -4.31
N PHE A 127 3.35 -21.57 -3.58
CA PHE A 127 4.70 -21.22 -4.00
C PHE A 127 5.08 -21.81 -5.37
N HIS A 128 4.76 -23.08 -5.63
CA HIS A 128 5.16 -23.77 -6.87
C HIS A 128 4.47 -23.20 -8.12
N ALA A 129 3.24 -22.71 -7.97
CA ALA A 129 2.52 -22.03 -9.04
C ALA A 129 3.24 -20.71 -9.38
N GLY A 130 3.51 -19.88 -8.37
CA GLY A 130 4.24 -18.61 -8.54
C GLY A 130 5.69 -18.78 -9.03
N ASP A 131 6.37 -19.89 -8.73
CA ASP A 131 7.76 -20.11 -9.17
C ASP A 131 7.85 -20.41 -10.69
N LYS A 132 6.78 -20.94 -11.29
CA LYS A 132 6.71 -21.29 -12.72
C LYS A 132 6.20 -20.11 -13.56
N ASP A 133 7.09 -19.22 -13.96
CA ASP A 133 6.65 -18.00 -14.67
C ASP A 133 6.05 -18.24 -16.08
N ASN A 134 6.36 -19.38 -16.70
CA ASN A 134 5.84 -19.75 -18.02
C ASN A 134 4.45 -20.41 -17.97
N ASP A 135 3.87 -20.58 -16.78
CA ASP A 135 2.59 -21.27 -16.55
C ASP A 135 1.63 -20.32 -15.82
N LYS A 136 1.35 -19.19 -16.46
CA LYS A 136 0.47 -18.13 -15.99
C LYS A 136 -0.58 -17.82 -17.04
N GLU A 137 -1.74 -17.39 -16.59
CA GLU A 137 -2.85 -16.96 -17.44
C GLU A 137 -2.95 -15.45 -17.41
N LYS A 138 -2.99 -14.81 -18.58
CA LYS A 138 -3.19 -13.36 -18.68
C LYS A 138 -4.67 -13.00 -18.59
N TYR A 139 -4.99 -11.94 -17.85
CA TYR A 139 -6.34 -11.41 -17.75
C TYR A 139 -6.35 -9.94 -17.33
N THR A 140 -7.48 -9.26 -17.46
CA THR A 140 -7.74 -7.92 -16.95
C THR A 140 -8.53 -8.02 -15.65
N ALA A 141 -7.92 -7.63 -14.53
CA ALA A 141 -8.56 -7.62 -13.22
C ALA A 141 -9.42 -6.36 -13.05
N GLN A 142 -10.74 -6.53 -13.00
CA GLN A 142 -11.71 -5.49 -12.61
C GLN A 142 -12.04 -5.65 -11.14
N VAL A 143 -11.59 -4.71 -10.31
CA VAL A 143 -11.69 -4.80 -8.85
C VAL A 143 -12.47 -3.61 -8.32
N LEU A 144 -13.37 -3.85 -7.36
CA LEU A 144 -14.00 -2.85 -6.52
C LEU A 144 -13.89 -3.30 -5.06
N THR A 145 -13.33 -2.47 -4.19
CA THR A 145 -13.28 -2.72 -2.74
C THR A 145 -13.83 -1.54 -1.94
N LEU A 146 -14.45 -1.84 -0.80
CA LEU A 146 -14.90 -0.84 0.16
C LEU A 146 -14.84 -1.42 1.58
N ARG A 147 -14.25 -0.67 2.52
CA ARG A 147 -14.07 -1.06 3.90
C ARG A 147 -14.29 0.13 4.85
N PRO A 148 -15.53 0.37 5.31
CA PRO A 148 -15.80 1.31 6.39
C PRO A 148 -15.60 0.62 7.75
N MET A 149 -14.94 1.31 8.66
CA MET A 149 -14.69 0.90 10.04
C MET A 149 -14.97 2.07 10.99
N VAL A 150 -15.64 1.78 12.10
CA VAL A 150 -15.84 2.73 13.19
C VAL A 150 -15.15 2.18 14.43
N TYR A 151 -14.33 3.00 15.06
CA TYR A 151 -13.54 2.66 16.23
C TYR A 151 -13.93 3.52 17.42
N ARG A 152 -13.84 2.93 18.61
CA ARG A 152 -13.94 3.62 19.88
C ARG A 152 -12.73 3.31 20.74
N GLN A 153 -12.16 4.32 21.38
CA GLN A 153 -11.11 4.14 22.38
C GLN A 153 -11.66 3.41 23.61
N LEU A 154 -10.98 2.36 24.05
CA LEU A 154 -11.31 1.61 25.26
C LEU A 154 -10.50 2.08 26.46
N ILE A 155 -9.20 2.22 26.24
CA ILE A 155 -8.20 2.80 27.14
C ILE A 155 -7.17 3.53 26.26
N ASP A 156 -6.30 4.34 26.86
CA ASP A 156 -5.28 5.08 26.12
C ASP A 156 -4.57 4.20 25.08
N ASN A 157 -4.56 4.67 23.83
CA ASN A 157 -3.96 4.04 22.66
C ASN A 157 -4.60 2.72 22.19
N VAL A 158 -5.65 2.19 22.85
CA VAL A 158 -6.32 0.94 22.46
C VAL A 158 -7.73 1.21 21.94
N TYR A 159 -8.00 0.73 20.73
CA TYR A 159 -9.27 0.96 20.03
C TYR A 159 -9.93 -0.36 19.68
N LEU A 160 -11.25 -0.41 19.87
CA LEU A 160 -12.09 -1.49 19.36
C LEU A 160 -12.91 -0.94 18.20
N GLY A 161 -12.85 -1.63 17.08
CA GLY A 161 -13.53 -1.31 15.84
C GLY A 161 -14.53 -2.36 15.40
N ALA A 162 -15.58 -1.90 14.73
CA ALA A 162 -16.49 -2.73 13.97
C ALA A 162 -16.72 -2.10 12.60
N GLY A 163 -16.93 -2.94 11.59
CA GLY A 163 -17.14 -2.46 10.24
C GLY A 163 -17.52 -3.55 9.26
N TRP A 164 -17.26 -3.28 7.99
CA TRP A 164 -17.64 -4.14 6.89
C TRP A 164 -16.53 -4.19 5.83
N SER A 165 -16.46 -5.30 5.09
CA SER A 165 -15.59 -5.44 3.93
C SER A 165 -16.41 -5.92 2.73
N LEU A 166 -16.32 -5.17 1.64
CA LEU A 166 -16.85 -5.53 0.34
C LEU A 166 -15.70 -5.64 -0.65
N ALA A 167 -15.68 -6.70 -1.44
CA ALA A 167 -14.76 -6.90 -2.55
C ALA A 167 -15.48 -7.58 -3.71
N ALA A 168 -15.54 -6.92 -4.87
CA ALA A 168 -15.96 -7.50 -6.12
C ALA A 168 -14.73 -7.62 -7.02
N GLN A 169 -14.50 -8.80 -7.60
CA GLN A 169 -13.44 -9.00 -8.58
C GLN A 169 -13.97 -9.80 -9.76
N ASN A 170 -13.80 -9.27 -10.96
CA ASN A 170 -14.07 -9.94 -12.23
C ASN A 170 -12.77 -10.07 -13.03
N ALA A 171 -12.49 -11.28 -13.52
CA ALA A 171 -11.45 -11.53 -14.50
C ALA A 171 -12.04 -11.37 -15.91
N ASP A 172 -11.67 -10.30 -16.59
CA ASP A 172 -12.11 -9.96 -17.94
C ASP A 172 -10.97 -10.12 -18.94
N GLU A 173 -11.25 -10.10 -20.24
CA GLU A 173 -10.23 -10.17 -21.31
C GLU A 173 -9.17 -11.27 -21.10
N MET A 174 -9.63 -12.46 -20.65
CA MET A 174 -8.75 -13.62 -20.44
C MET A 174 -8.18 -14.11 -21.76
N ASP A 175 -6.89 -14.49 -21.75
CA ASP A 175 -6.23 -15.04 -22.91
C ASP A 175 -6.60 -16.53 -23.06
N HIS A 176 -7.53 -16.83 -23.97
CA HIS A 176 -8.03 -18.19 -24.17
C HIS A 176 -7.02 -19.14 -24.83
N ASP A 177 -5.85 -18.65 -25.27
CA ASP A 177 -4.74 -19.51 -25.67
C ASP A 177 -3.96 -20.05 -24.45
N ASP A 178 -4.09 -19.41 -23.28
CA ASP A 178 -3.53 -19.89 -22.02
C ASP A 178 -4.37 -21.03 -21.42
N LEU A 179 -3.82 -21.72 -20.41
CA LEU A 179 -4.61 -22.67 -19.62
C LEU A 179 -5.68 -21.90 -18.83
N PRO A 180 -6.97 -22.28 -18.87
CA PRO A 180 -8.07 -21.57 -18.21
C PRO A 180 -8.04 -21.83 -16.70
N LYS A 181 -7.05 -21.29 -16.01
CA LYS A 181 -6.80 -21.54 -14.58
C LYS A 181 -7.87 -20.85 -13.74
N ILE A 182 -8.30 -19.65 -14.14
CA ILE A 182 -9.33 -18.87 -13.43
C ILE A 182 -10.71 -19.50 -13.62
N GLU A 183 -11.12 -19.84 -14.84
CA GLU A 183 -12.44 -20.44 -15.07
C GLU A 183 -12.56 -21.84 -14.47
N ASN A 184 -11.44 -22.55 -14.30
CA ASN A 184 -11.40 -23.82 -13.59
C ASN A 184 -11.39 -23.70 -12.06
N THR A 185 -11.36 -22.49 -11.51
CA THR A 185 -11.59 -22.31 -10.06
C THR A 185 -13.07 -22.56 -9.73
N PRO A 186 -13.40 -23.01 -8.50
CA PRO A 186 -14.78 -23.28 -8.12
C PRO A 186 -15.72 -22.07 -8.25
N GLN A 187 -15.17 -20.86 -8.14
CA GLN A 187 -15.93 -19.61 -8.19
C GLN A 187 -15.97 -19.00 -9.60
N GLY A 188 -15.12 -19.47 -10.51
CA GLY A 188 -15.00 -18.90 -11.85
C GLY A 188 -14.41 -17.49 -11.85
N PRO A 189 -14.63 -16.72 -12.94
CA PRO A 189 -13.97 -15.44 -13.15
C PRO A 189 -14.53 -14.29 -12.32
N SER A 190 -15.77 -14.40 -11.82
CA SER A 190 -16.45 -13.32 -11.11
C SER A 190 -16.75 -13.72 -9.68
N VAL A 191 -16.30 -12.92 -8.72
CA VAL A 191 -16.44 -13.19 -7.29
C VAL A 191 -16.88 -11.92 -6.58
N PHE A 192 -17.93 -12.03 -5.79
CA PHE A 192 -18.36 -11.02 -4.83
C PHE A 192 -18.22 -11.54 -3.39
N SER A 193 -17.48 -10.80 -2.58
CA SER A 193 -17.21 -11.10 -1.17
C SER A 193 -17.72 -9.96 -0.30
N SER A 194 -18.59 -10.28 0.65
CA SER A 194 -19.16 -9.34 1.62
C SER A 194 -19.09 -9.92 3.03
N GLY A 195 -18.49 -9.16 3.96
CA GLY A 195 -18.22 -9.66 5.29
C GLY A 195 -18.24 -8.58 6.37
N ALA A 196 -18.57 -9.00 7.60
CA ALA A 196 -18.55 -8.14 8.78
C ALA A 196 -17.20 -8.24 9.48
N SER A 197 -16.66 -7.11 9.92
CA SER A 197 -15.31 -7.01 10.52
C SER A 197 -15.37 -6.56 11.97
N ILE A 198 -14.50 -7.12 12.80
CA ILE A 198 -14.15 -6.64 14.14
C ILE A 198 -12.63 -6.45 14.19
N ASP A 199 -12.18 -5.39 14.83
CA ASP A 199 -10.79 -4.98 14.88
C ASP A 199 -10.42 -4.51 16.28
N ILE A 200 -9.25 -4.90 16.77
CA ILE A 200 -8.64 -4.29 17.93
C ILE A 200 -7.23 -3.85 17.55
N ASN A 201 -6.90 -2.60 17.87
CA ASN A 201 -5.57 -2.08 17.62
C ASN A 201 -5.03 -1.29 18.81
N TRP A 202 -3.72 -1.27 18.89
CA TRP A 202 -2.93 -0.45 19.78
C TRP A 202 -1.99 0.42 18.96
N ASP A 203 -2.04 1.74 19.16
CA ASP A 203 -1.22 2.70 18.41
C ASP A 203 -0.65 3.77 19.34
N ASP A 204 0.65 3.68 19.64
CA ASP A 204 1.38 4.71 20.40
C ASP A 204 2.44 5.43 19.54
N ARG A 205 2.30 5.34 18.21
CA ARG A 205 3.20 6.01 17.26
C ARG A 205 3.14 7.51 17.44
N ASP A 206 4.31 8.15 17.36
CA ASP A 206 4.41 9.59 17.51
C ASP A 206 3.83 10.39 16.34
N PHE A 207 3.80 9.79 15.14
CA PHE A 207 3.16 10.35 13.95
C PHE A 207 2.92 9.26 12.91
N VAL A 208 1.66 8.91 12.67
CA VAL A 208 1.26 7.76 11.83
C VAL A 208 1.90 7.77 10.42
N PRO A 209 1.94 8.87 9.65
CA PRO A 209 2.49 8.84 8.28
C PRO A 209 4.01 8.62 8.16
N ASN A 210 4.78 8.89 9.22
CA ASN A 210 6.23 8.68 9.25
C ASN A 210 6.71 8.56 10.70
N PRO A 211 6.48 7.39 11.34
CA PRO A 211 6.77 7.22 12.75
C PRO A 211 8.27 7.15 12.99
N ARG A 212 8.71 7.74 14.10
CA ARG A 212 10.10 7.69 14.57
C ARG A 212 10.24 6.91 15.87
N LYS A 213 9.17 6.83 16.66
CA LYS A 213 9.11 6.10 17.91
C LYS A 213 7.69 5.56 18.11
N GLY A 214 7.59 4.51 18.93
CA GLY A 214 6.32 3.84 19.21
C GLY A 214 6.16 2.57 18.37
N GLN A 215 4.96 2.05 18.42
CA GLN A 215 4.55 0.72 17.99
C GLN A 215 3.10 0.80 17.51
N TYR A 216 2.77 -0.07 16.57
CA TYR A 216 1.41 -0.30 16.14
C TYR A 216 1.16 -1.80 16.14
N ALA A 217 0.09 -2.25 16.77
CA ALA A 217 -0.35 -3.63 16.76
C ALA A 217 -1.82 -3.67 16.35
N ASP A 218 -2.16 -4.51 15.40
CA ASP A 218 -3.49 -4.57 14.79
C ASP A 218 -3.90 -6.03 14.63
N PHE A 219 -5.10 -6.34 15.10
CA PHE A 219 -5.76 -7.61 14.84
C PHE A 219 -7.16 -7.36 14.29
N ARG A 220 -7.40 -7.81 13.06
CA ARG A 220 -8.71 -7.74 12.43
C ARG A 220 -9.21 -9.13 12.06
N TYR A 221 -10.45 -9.41 12.44
CA TYR A 221 -11.20 -10.58 12.01
C TYR A 221 -12.33 -10.14 11.07
N THR A 222 -12.50 -10.82 9.94
CA THR A 222 -13.63 -10.61 9.03
C THR A 222 -14.30 -11.93 8.68
N HIS A 223 -15.62 -11.99 8.87
CA HIS A 223 -16.44 -13.14 8.51
C HIS A 223 -17.19 -12.86 7.20
N TYR A 224 -16.93 -13.65 6.16
CA TYR A 224 -17.63 -13.59 4.88
C TYR A 224 -18.64 -14.72 4.80
N ALA A 225 -19.89 -14.42 4.41
CA ALA A 225 -20.93 -15.42 4.32
C ALA A 225 -22.04 -15.05 3.33
N PRO A 226 -22.73 -16.05 2.74
CA PRO A 226 -23.93 -15.80 1.92
C PRO A 226 -25.04 -15.01 2.61
N GLY A 227 -25.20 -15.18 3.93
CA GLY A 227 -26.14 -14.38 4.72
C GLY A 227 -25.78 -12.88 4.80
N LEU A 228 -24.54 -12.52 4.46
CA LEU A 228 -24.03 -11.15 4.36
C LEU A 228 -23.89 -10.70 2.89
N GLY A 229 -24.32 -11.53 1.93
CA GLY A 229 -24.24 -11.26 0.50
C GLY A 229 -22.99 -11.80 -0.21
N SER A 230 -22.11 -12.54 0.45
CA SER A 230 -20.91 -13.14 -0.16
C SER A 230 -21.24 -14.39 -0.98
N ASP A 231 -20.58 -14.62 -2.12
CA ASP A 231 -20.74 -15.85 -2.91
C ASP A 231 -20.22 -17.09 -2.18
N THR A 232 -19.20 -16.91 -1.33
CA THR A 232 -18.54 -17.97 -0.58
C THR A 232 -18.53 -17.68 0.92
N ARG A 233 -18.34 -18.73 1.73
CA ARG A 233 -18.18 -18.62 3.18
C ARG A 233 -16.74 -18.87 3.58
N PHE A 234 -16.10 -17.86 4.14
CA PHE A 234 -14.73 -17.95 4.63
C PHE A 234 -14.46 -16.89 5.70
N ASP A 235 -13.36 -17.07 6.44
CA ASP A 235 -12.90 -16.10 7.42
C ASP A 235 -11.52 -15.56 7.03
N GLU A 236 -11.27 -14.29 7.35
CA GLU A 236 -9.95 -13.65 7.25
C GLU A 236 -9.50 -13.15 8.62
N PHE A 237 -8.27 -13.48 9.00
CA PHE A 237 -7.58 -12.94 10.16
C PHE A 237 -6.36 -12.16 9.67
N ARG A 238 -6.30 -10.87 10.01
CA ARG A 238 -5.12 -10.03 9.76
C ARG A 238 -4.44 -9.70 11.06
N LEU A 239 -3.12 -9.83 11.06
CA LEU A 239 -2.22 -9.47 12.13
C LEU A 239 -1.18 -8.54 11.54
N HIS A 240 -1.05 -7.36 12.11
CA HIS A 240 0.04 -6.45 11.76
C HIS A 240 0.69 -5.94 13.04
N TYR A 241 2.01 -5.91 13.02
CA TYR A 241 2.80 -5.32 14.10
C TYR A 241 3.97 -4.54 13.51
N SER A 242 4.14 -3.30 13.96
CA SER A 242 5.30 -2.49 13.62
C SER A 242 5.88 -1.79 14.84
N ARG A 243 7.21 -1.60 14.82
CA ARG A 243 7.95 -0.93 15.88
C ARG A 243 9.00 0.00 15.29
N TYR A 244 9.08 1.21 15.84
CA TYR A 244 9.98 2.25 15.38
C TYR A 244 10.87 2.69 16.53
N GLN A 245 12.18 2.70 16.27
CA GLN A 245 13.18 3.13 17.24
C GLN A 245 14.07 4.19 16.61
N ALA A 246 13.96 5.42 17.11
CA ALA A 246 14.89 6.48 16.80
C ALA A 246 16.28 6.10 17.32
N LEU A 247 17.25 5.98 16.40
CA LEU A 247 18.66 5.76 16.73
C LEU A 247 19.39 7.08 16.89
N SER A 248 18.90 8.15 16.24
CA SER A 248 19.39 9.52 16.38
C SER A 248 18.33 10.52 15.89
N ASP A 249 18.64 11.82 15.95
CA ASP A 249 17.77 12.88 15.40
C ASP A 249 17.52 12.78 13.90
N LYS A 250 18.25 11.92 13.18
CA LYS A 250 18.12 11.73 11.73
C LYS A 250 17.93 10.26 11.32
N SER A 251 17.96 9.31 12.26
CA SER A 251 17.92 7.88 11.94
C SER A 251 16.82 7.14 12.71
N VAL A 252 16.14 6.22 12.03
CA VAL A 252 15.15 5.31 12.60
C VAL A 252 15.43 3.89 12.13
N LEU A 253 15.34 2.94 13.05
CA LEU A 253 15.20 1.52 12.72
C LEU A 253 13.73 1.15 12.88
N ALA A 254 13.11 0.70 11.79
CA ALA A 254 11.70 0.31 11.75
C ALA A 254 11.60 -1.18 11.44
N TRP A 255 10.78 -1.89 12.19
CA TRP A 255 10.53 -3.33 12.01
C TRP A 255 9.03 -3.56 11.82
N GLU A 256 8.68 -4.43 10.87
CA GLU A 256 7.30 -4.86 10.58
C GLU A 256 7.23 -6.38 10.59
N ALA A 257 6.14 -6.91 11.13
CA ALA A 257 5.66 -8.26 10.93
C ALA A 257 4.19 -8.21 10.51
N ASP A 258 3.85 -8.87 9.41
CA ASP A 258 2.52 -8.89 8.82
C ASP A 258 2.09 -10.33 8.56
N GLY A 259 0.83 -10.65 8.84
CA GLY A 259 0.26 -11.96 8.63
C GLY A 259 -1.20 -11.86 8.21
N THR A 260 -1.56 -12.54 7.13
CA THR A 260 -2.96 -12.69 6.71
C THR A 260 -3.27 -14.18 6.58
N PHE A 261 -4.29 -14.65 7.28
CA PHE A 261 -4.69 -16.04 7.36
C PHE A 261 -6.14 -16.18 6.96
N THR A 262 -6.45 -17.17 6.13
CA THR A 262 -7.81 -17.41 5.65
C THR A 262 -8.20 -18.87 5.77
N GLN A 263 -9.47 -19.12 6.07
CA GLN A 263 -10.02 -20.46 6.26
C GLN A 263 -11.41 -20.59 5.65
N GLY A 264 -11.79 -21.80 5.25
CA GLY A 264 -13.04 -22.07 4.53
C GLY A 264 -12.87 -21.99 3.01
N ASP A 265 -13.96 -21.60 2.33
CA ASP A 265 -14.08 -21.58 0.87
C ASP A 265 -13.56 -20.26 0.28
N VAL A 266 -12.27 -19.99 0.51
CA VAL A 266 -11.62 -18.74 0.10
C VAL A 266 -11.52 -18.67 -1.43
N PRO A 267 -12.12 -17.67 -2.09
CA PRO A 267 -12.01 -17.50 -3.52
C PRO A 267 -10.60 -17.03 -3.92
N TRP A 268 -10.17 -17.38 -5.14
CA TRP A 268 -8.84 -17.07 -5.66
C TRP A 268 -8.48 -15.56 -5.62
N SER A 269 -9.49 -14.70 -5.72
CA SER A 269 -9.40 -13.23 -5.66
C SER A 269 -9.17 -12.70 -4.24
N MET A 270 -9.58 -13.44 -3.22
CA MET A 270 -9.45 -13.07 -1.80
C MET A 270 -8.29 -13.78 -1.09
N MET A 271 -7.53 -14.62 -1.81
CA MET A 271 -6.34 -15.25 -1.24
C MET A 271 -5.28 -14.20 -0.92
N PRO A 272 -4.68 -14.25 0.28
CA PRO A 272 -3.55 -13.41 0.64
C PRO A 272 -2.42 -13.43 -0.38
N LEU A 273 -1.85 -12.25 -0.63
CA LEU A 273 -0.76 -12.04 -1.58
C LEU A 273 0.56 -11.81 -0.85
N LEU A 274 1.64 -12.37 -1.40
CA LEU A 274 3.01 -12.06 -0.99
C LEU A 274 3.67 -11.19 -2.06
N GLY A 275 3.88 -9.91 -1.72
CA GLY A 275 4.37 -8.89 -2.64
C GLY A 275 3.37 -7.76 -2.82
N SER A 276 3.84 -6.54 -2.55
CA SER A 276 3.11 -5.29 -2.72
C SER A 276 4.11 -4.14 -2.83
N ASP A 277 3.60 -2.93 -2.96
CA ASP A 277 4.36 -1.68 -2.87
C ASP A 277 4.76 -1.29 -1.44
N GLU A 278 4.14 -1.88 -0.42
CA GLU A 278 4.44 -1.66 1.02
C GLU A 278 5.42 -2.71 1.58
N ARG A 279 5.06 -3.98 1.42
CA ARG A 279 5.81 -5.14 1.93
C ARG A 279 6.22 -6.09 0.83
N MET A 280 7.36 -6.76 1.02
CA MET A 280 7.91 -7.70 0.04
C MET A 280 8.12 -7.03 -1.35
N ARG A 281 8.59 -5.77 -1.34
CA ARG A 281 8.91 -5.01 -2.56
C ARG A 281 9.94 -5.75 -3.42
N GLY A 282 9.78 -5.67 -4.73
CA GLY A 282 10.56 -6.38 -5.75
C GLY A 282 9.86 -7.59 -6.36
N TYR A 283 8.77 -8.08 -5.75
CA TYR A 283 7.95 -9.15 -6.28
C TYR A 283 6.78 -8.63 -7.12
N TYR A 284 6.42 -9.39 -8.16
CA TYR A 284 5.22 -9.13 -8.95
C TYR A 284 3.96 -9.36 -8.10
N GLN A 285 3.16 -8.34 -7.84
CA GLN A 285 1.94 -8.44 -7.05
C GLN A 285 0.94 -9.41 -7.68
N GLY A 286 0.44 -10.36 -6.90
CA GLY A 286 -0.48 -11.39 -7.38
C GLY A 286 0.18 -12.68 -7.89
N ARG A 287 1.51 -12.70 -8.07
CA ARG A 287 2.28 -13.87 -8.49
C ARG A 287 2.33 -14.96 -7.43
N TYR A 288 2.58 -14.56 -6.20
CA TYR A 288 2.66 -15.44 -5.06
C TYR A 288 1.43 -15.21 -4.18
N ARG A 289 0.58 -16.23 -4.07
CA ARG A 289 -0.65 -16.20 -3.26
C ARG A 289 -0.91 -17.55 -2.64
N ASP A 290 -1.45 -17.56 -1.44
CA ASP A 290 -1.96 -18.77 -0.78
C ASP A 290 -2.90 -18.39 0.36
N LYS A 291 -3.55 -19.37 1.00
CA LYS A 291 -4.51 -19.11 2.08
C LYS A 291 -3.91 -18.41 3.30
N ASN A 292 -2.61 -18.59 3.54
CA ASN A 292 -1.90 -17.98 4.65
C ASN A 292 -0.61 -17.37 4.14
N VAL A 293 -0.34 -16.12 4.49
CA VAL A 293 0.90 -15.41 4.16
C VAL A 293 1.41 -14.74 5.42
N VAL A 294 2.71 -14.86 5.65
CA VAL A 294 3.43 -14.14 6.72
C VAL A 294 4.65 -13.47 6.09
N SER A 295 4.93 -12.24 6.50
CA SER A 295 6.14 -11.53 6.10
C SER A 295 6.69 -10.70 7.25
N SER A 296 7.98 -10.43 7.19
CA SER A 296 8.64 -9.49 8.10
C SER A 296 9.72 -8.72 7.37
N GLN A 297 9.85 -7.45 7.71
CA GLN A 297 10.86 -6.57 7.12
C GLN A 297 11.45 -5.62 8.16
N LEU A 298 12.72 -5.30 7.96
CA LEU A 298 13.51 -4.36 8.76
C LEU A 298 14.00 -3.25 7.83
N GLU A 299 13.68 -2.01 8.17
CA GLU A 299 14.10 -0.82 7.45
C GLU A 299 14.99 0.06 8.31
N TYR A 300 16.11 0.51 7.73
CA TYR A 300 16.89 1.61 8.26
C TYR A 300 16.59 2.87 7.45
N ARG A 301 16.05 3.89 8.12
CA ARG A 301 15.67 5.17 7.52
C ARG A 301 16.63 6.26 8.00
N ARG A 302 17.17 7.07 7.08
CA ARG A 302 18.09 8.17 7.37
C ARG A 302 17.71 9.44 6.63
N GLN A 303 17.43 10.52 7.38
CA GLN A 303 17.38 11.86 6.82
C GLN A 303 18.81 12.36 6.58
N LEU A 304 19.07 12.88 5.37
CA LEU A 304 20.38 13.36 4.97
C LEU A 304 20.50 14.86 5.28
N THR A 305 19.94 15.69 4.39
CA THR A 305 19.97 17.14 4.44
C THR A 305 18.71 17.70 3.79
N TRP A 306 18.20 18.82 4.31
CA TRP A 306 16.94 19.41 3.84
C TRP A 306 15.80 18.36 3.78
N ARG A 307 15.01 18.35 2.71
CA ARG A 307 13.90 17.43 2.46
C ARG A 307 14.37 16.04 2.00
N HIS A 308 15.66 15.74 1.95
CA HIS A 308 16.18 14.48 1.40
C HIS A 308 16.43 13.42 2.47
N GLY A 309 16.00 12.20 2.18
CA GLY A 309 16.30 11.02 2.98
C GLY A 309 16.55 9.78 2.13
N VAL A 310 17.03 8.72 2.78
CA VAL A 310 17.26 7.41 2.19
C VAL A 310 16.79 6.30 3.12
N VAL A 311 16.43 5.16 2.55
CA VAL A 311 16.04 3.94 3.25
C VAL A 311 16.81 2.78 2.66
N ALA A 312 17.15 1.80 3.50
CA ALA A 312 17.57 0.47 3.08
C ALA A 312 16.76 -0.55 3.86
N TRP A 313 16.37 -1.65 3.21
CA TRP A 313 15.58 -2.68 3.86
C TRP A 313 16.01 -4.08 3.48
N VAL A 314 15.68 -5.00 4.38
CA VAL A 314 15.72 -6.45 4.17
C VAL A 314 14.44 -7.03 4.75
N GLY A 315 13.91 -8.06 4.11
CA GLY A 315 12.71 -8.74 4.57
C GLY A 315 12.61 -10.13 3.98
N ALA A 316 11.69 -10.90 4.50
CA ALA A 316 11.34 -12.19 3.95
C ALA A 316 9.90 -12.52 4.29
N GLY A 317 9.30 -13.37 3.47
CA GLY A 317 7.96 -13.89 3.74
C GLY A 317 7.80 -15.31 3.24
N THR A 318 6.78 -15.98 3.74
CA THR A 318 6.38 -17.31 3.32
C THR A 318 4.87 -17.39 3.21
N MET A 319 4.39 -18.43 2.52
CA MET A 319 2.99 -18.66 2.27
C MET A 319 2.68 -20.16 2.34
N GLY A 320 1.43 -20.50 2.62
CA GLY A 320 0.99 -21.88 2.70
C GLY A 320 -0.52 -22.05 2.75
N SER A 321 -0.97 -23.24 2.40
CA SER A 321 -2.40 -23.61 2.37
C SER A 321 -3.01 -23.79 3.77
N SER A 322 -2.17 -24.03 4.78
CA SER A 322 -2.51 -24.07 6.21
C SER A 322 -1.43 -23.37 7.05
N ILE A 323 -1.76 -23.03 8.30
CA ILE A 323 -0.78 -22.45 9.25
C ILE A 323 0.41 -23.39 9.46
N ASP A 324 0.17 -24.69 9.62
CA ASP A 324 1.24 -25.69 9.81
C ASP A 324 2.20 -25.74 8.62
N SER A 325 1.67 -25.58 7.40
CA SER A 325 2.49 -25.59 6.17
C SER A 325 3.45 -24.39 6.05
N LEU A 326 3.28 -23.34 6.87
CA LEU A 326 4.21 -22.22 6.92
C LEU A 326 5.57 -22.62 7.51
N ASN A 327 5.61 -23.62 8.40
CA ASN A 327 6.86 -24.09 9.01
C ASN A 327 7.80 -24.73 7.98
N ASP A 328 7.23 -25.45 7.01
CA ASP A 328 7.95 -26.04 5.88
C ASP A 328 7.91 -25.15 4.63
N GLY A 329 7.31 -23.96 4.78
CA GLY A 329 7.10 -22.99 3.71
C GLY A 329 8.42 -22.48 3.14
N ARG A 330 8.45 -22.24 1.83
CA ARG A 330 9.62 -21.65 1.18
C ARG A 330 9.63 -20.16 1.46
N TRP A 331 10.75 -19.69 2.01
CA TRP A 331 10.95 -18.28 2.30
C TRP A 331 11.42 -17.55 1.05
N LEU A 332 10.71 -16.48 0.72
CA LEU A 332 11.02 -15.54 -0.35
C LEU A 332 11.71 -14.33 0.27
N PRO A 333 12.98 -14.03 -0.08
CA PRO A 333 13.69 -12.86 0.44
C PRO A 333 13.37 -11.60 -0.38
N SER A 334 13.35 -10.45 0.28
CA SER A 334 13.26 -9.12 -0.33
C SER A 334 14.35 -8.22 0.26
N ALA A 335 14.99 -7.42 -0.59
CA ALA A 335 15.90 -6.37 -0.13
C ALA A 335 15.83 -5.18 -1.09
N GLY A 336 16.21 -4.00 -0.61
CA GLY A 336 16.24 -2.84 -1.49
C GLY A 336 16.69 -1.57 -0.83
N VAL A 337 16.66 -0.51 -1.63
CA VAL A 337 17.01 0.84 -1.24
C VAL A 337 15.97 1.82 -1.74
N GLY A 338 15.80 2.91 -1.02
CA GLY A 338 14.79 3.91 -1.29
C GLY A 338 15.33 5.32 -1.10
N TYR A 339 14.88 6.22 -1.95
CA TYR A 339 15.05 7.66 -1.77
C TYR A 339 13.76 8.27 -1.20
N ARG A 340 13.90 9.29 -0.36
CA ARG A 340 12.79 10.03 0.26
C ARG A 340 12.93 11.50 -0.03
N PHE A 341 11.82 12.14 -0.41
CA PHE A 341 11.70 13.58 -0.49
C PHE A 341 10.52 14.06 0.38
N GLU A 342 10.78 14.87 1.39
CA GLU A 342 9.79 15.38 2.33
C GLU A 342 8.94 16.48 1.68
N PHE A 343 7.76 16.10 1.19
CA PHE A 343 6.83 16.99 0.49
C PHE A 343 6.07 17.91 1.45
N LYS A 344 5.58 17.37 2.56
CA LYS A 344 5.09 18.11 3.74
C LYS A 344 5.86 17.64 4.97
N PRO A 345 5.89 18.38 6.09
CA PRO A 345 6.62 17.95 7.28
C PRO A 345 6.26 16.52 7.67
N ARG A 346 7.27 15.64 7.68
CA ARG A 346 7.13 14.20 7.96
C ARG A 346 6.22 13.43 6.98
N VAL A 347 5.93 13.96 5.80
CA VAL A 347 5.22 13.26 4.71
C VAL A 347 6.17 13.15 3.52
N ASN A 348 6.66 11.94 3.29
CA ASN A 348 7.65 11.69 2.26
C ASN A 348 7.01 11.20 0.96
N ILE A 349 7.55 11.64 -0.16
CA ILE A 349 7.48 10.93 -1.44
C ILE A 349 8.62 9.91 -1.42
N ARG A 350 8.32 8.65 -1.74
CA ARG A 350 9.31 7.58 -1.83
C ARG A 350 9.54 7.14 -3.27
N LEU A 351 10.80 6.92 -3.60
CA LEU A 351 11.24 6.19 -4.79
C LEU A 351 12.05 4.97 -4.32
N ASP A 352 11.45 3.80 -4.38
CA ASP A 352 12.04 2.55 -3.90
C ASP A 352 12.49 1.66 -5.07
N TYR A 353 13.60 0.95 -4.91
CA TYR A 353 14.02 -0.14 -5.78
C TYR A 353 14.18 -1.40 -4.95
N GLY A 354 13.28 -2.37 -5.17
CA GLY A 354 13.24 -3.66 -4.49
C GLY A 354 13.70 -4.80 -5.38
N ILE A 355 14.37 -5.77 -4.77
CA ILE A 355 14.84 -7.00 -5.40
C ILE A 355 14.28 -8.19 -4.63
N GLY A 356 13.66 -9.10 -5.35
CA GLY A 356 13.22 -10.41 -4.87
C GLY A 356 13.86 -11.55 -5.64
N LYS A 357 13.42 -12.78 -5.38
CA LYS A 357 13.84 -13.96 -6.14
C LYS A 357 13.41 -13.84 -7.61
N GLY A 358 14.38 -13.65 -8.51
CA GLY A 358 14.14 -13.61 -9.96
C GLY A 358 13.26 -12.44 -10.43
N SER A 359 13.14 -11.40 -9.62
CA SER A 359 12.31 -10.22 -9.91
C SER A 359 12.87 -8.98 -9.22
N SER A 360 12.61 -7.82 -9.80
CA SER A 360 12.88 -6.51 -9.17
C SER A 360 11.84 -5.50 -9.65
N GLY A 361 11.68 -4.41 -8.91
CA GLY A 361 10.70 -3.38 -9.21
C GLY A 361 11.13 -2.02 -8.67
N PHE A 362 10.74 -0.97 -9.39
CA PHE A 362 10.74 0.38 -8.86
C PHE A 362 9.36 0.67 -8.24
N TYR A 363 9.28 1.62 -7.32
CA TYR A 363 8.01 2.03 -6.73
C TYR A 363 8.07 3.52 -6.45
N PHE A 364 7.03 4.25 -6.86
CA PHE A 364 6.83 5.64 -6.47
C PHE A 364 5.55 5.72 -5.65
N GLN A 365 5.67 6.14 -4.40
CA GLN A 365 4.53 6.20 -3.48
C GLN A 365 4.61 7.42 -2.57
N VAL A 366 3.47 7.76 -1.96
CA VAL A 366 3.38 8.78 -0.91
C VAL A 366 3.30 8.09 0.44
N GLY A 367 4.06 8.59 1.41
CA GLY A 367 4.20 8.02 2.74
C GLY A 367 5.29 6.95 2.84
N GLU A 368 5.59 6.55 4.08
CA GLU A 368 6.47 5.42 4.34
C GLU A 368 5.79 4.08 4.01
N ALA A 369 6.59 3.03 3.86
CA ALA A 369 6.08 1.69 3.52
C ALA A 369 5.18 1.10 4.61
N PHE A 370 5.49 1.45 5.87
CA PHE A 370 4.73 1.14 7.07
C PHE A 370 5.08 2.15 8.16
#